data_AF-A0A7S2A756-F1
#
_entry.id   AF-A0A7S2A756-F1
#
_cell.length_a   1.000
_cell.length_b   1.000
_cell.length_c   1.000
_cell.angle_alpha   90.00
_cell.angle_beta   90.00
_cell.angle_gamma   90.00
#
_symmetry.space_group_name_H-M   'P 1'
#
loop_
_entity.id
_entity.type
_entity.pdbx_description
1 polymer ?
#
loop_
_entity_poly.entity_id
_entity_poly.type
_entity_poly.pdbx_seq_one_letter_code
_entity_poly.pdbx_strand_id
1 'polypeptide(L)'
;VEAAAQNSENGNNNKGKGGGGGSASQHAAAEEDPDGETLIKKDPLEEAKTFVAVLANNAPKRISTWILQYDVSIRRKKLLLALKALVKSKALDAGNDELFTRIVDFAQKGSPSEDSHPIVKELMRSETAALLDGKNLLKFVKDARDDMVADVLTP
;
A
#
# COMPACT_ATOMS: atom_id res chain seq x y z
N VAL A 1 -42.59 -3.52 -61.62
CA VAL A 1 -43.34 -2.90 -60.50
C VAL A 1 -42.33 -2.73 -59.38
N GLU A 2 -41.55 -1.64 -59.43
CA GLU A 2 -41.82 -0.36 -58.71
C GLU A 2 -41.63 -0.53 -57.18
N ALA A 3 -41.00 0.36 -56.42
CA ALA A 3 -40.39 1.67 -56.65
C ALA A 3 -39.55 2.05 -55.41
N ALA A 4 -38.67 3.03 -55.59
CA ALA A 4 -37.97 3.80 -54.58
C ALA A 4 -38.87 4.85 -53.89
N ALA A 5 -38.47 5.33 -52.70
CA ALA A 5 -38.71 6.66 -52.06
C ALA A 5 -38.77 6.50 -50.52
N GLN A 6 -37.82 6.99 -49.70
CA GLN A 6 -37.64 8.37 -49.20
C GLN A 6 -38.89 9.03 -48.56
N ASN A 7 -38.86 9.22 -47.23
CA ASN A 7 -39.21 10.46 -46.48
C ASN A 7 -38.94 10.20 -44.98
N SER A 8 -37.92 10.75 -44.31
CA SER A 8 -37.77 12.12 -43.79
C SER A 8 -38.98 12.62 -43.00
N GLU A 9 -38.83 12.72 -41.68
CA GLU A 9 -39.48 13.77 -40.89
C GLU A 9 -38.52 14.26 -39.80
N ASN A 10 -38.33 15.57 -39.85
CA ASN A 10 -37.31 16.38 -39.21
C ASN A 10 -38.03 17.23 -38.17
N GLY A 11 -37.79 16.97 -36.88
CA GLY A 11 -38.37 17.74 -35.77
C GLY A 11 -37.33 18.66 -35.14
N ASN A 12 -36.87 19.66 -35.88
CA ASN A 12 -35.99 20.70 -35.37
C ASN A 12 -36.84 21.82 -34.76
N ASN A 13 -36.73 22.07 -33.44
CA ASN A 13 -37.23 23.31 -32.84
C ASN A 13 -36.21 23.82 -31.83
N ASN A 14 -35.33 24.69 -32.34
CA ASN A 14 -34.47 25.54 -31.55
C ASN A 14 -35.13 26.93 -31.47
N LYS A 15 -35.12 27.57 -30.29
CA LYS A 15 -34.97 29.03 -30.02
C LYS A 15 -35.87 29.54 -28.88
N GLY A 16 -35.23 30.01 -27.82
CA GLY A 16 -35.86 30.80 -26.75
C GLY A 16 -34.85 31.20 -25.67
N LYS A 17 -34.11 32.28 -25.93
CA LYS A 17 -33.03 32.84 -25.12
C LYS A 17 -33.56 33.70 -23.95
N GLY A 18 -32.96 33.53 -22.77
CA GLY A 18 -33.01 34.43 -21.61
C GLY A 18 -32.71 33.62 -20.35
N GLY A 19 -31.66 33.81 -19.57
CA GLY A 19 -30.81 34.98 -19.34
C GLY A 19 -30.79 35.21 -17.82
N GLY A 20 -29.69 34.88 -17.16
CA GLY A 20 -29.39 35.38 -15.81
C GLY A 20 -29.16 34.32 -14.73
N GLY A 21 -27.91 34.25 -14.25
CA GLY A 21 -27.63 34.17 -12.81
C GLY A 21 -27.29 32.80 -12.21
N GLY A 22 -25.99 32.55 -12.03
CA GLY A 22 -25.46 32.12 -10.74
C GLY A 22 -25.37 30.63 -10.40
N SER A 23 -24.11 30.19 -10.25
CA SER A 23 -23.61 29.28 -9.21
C SER A 23 -23.80 27.76 -9.35
N ALA A 24 -22.66 27.07 -9.28
CA ALA A 24 -22.47 25.70 -8.76
C ALA A 24 -23.21 24.54 -9.48
N SER A 25 -22.65 24.01 -10.58
CA SER A 25 -23.09 22.70 -11.08
C SER A 25 -22.04 21.90 -11.86
N GLN A 26 -20.76 21.94 -11.44
CA GLN A 26 -19.75 20.99 -11.93
C GLN A 26 -19.40 19.86 -10.94
N HIS A 27 -20.06 19.80 -9.79
CA HIS A 27 -19.92 18.71 -8.81
C HIS A 27 -21.28 18.07 -8.52
N ALA A 28 -21.86 17.43 -9.53
CA ALA A 28 -22.99 16.53 -9.33
C ALA A 28 -22.99 15.45 -10.42
N ALA A 29 -21.83 14.82 -10.65
CA ALA A 29 -21.92 13.40 -10.96
C ALA A 29 -22.50 12.79 -9.67
N ALA A 30 -23.76 12.34 -9.72
CA ALA A 30 -24.36 11.65 -8.60
C ALA A 30 -23.36 10.57 -8.17
N GLU A 31 -22.87 10.64 -6.93
CA GLU A 31 -22.00 9.58 -6.42
C GLU A 31 -22.80 8.28 -6.53
N GLU A 32 -22.24 7.32 -7.26
CA GLU A 32 -22.91 6.06 -7.59
C GLU A 32 -23.06 5.15 -6.35
N ASP A 33 -22.30 5.44 -5.30
CA ASP A 33 -22.30 4.69 -4.03
C ASP A 33 -22.17 5.64 -2.81
N PRO A 34 -23.18 6.48 -2.51
CA PRO A 34 -23.10 7.47 -1.42
C PRO A 34 -22.90 6.85 -0.02
N ASP A 35 -23.40 5.62 0.17
CA ASP A 35 -23.32 4.88 1.42
C ASP A 35 -22.12 3.92 1.50
N GLY A 36 -21.35 3.77 0.41
CA GLY A 36 -20.15 2.93 0.36
C GLY A 36 -20.42 1.41 0.41
N GLU A 37 -21.64 0.96 0.09
CA GLU A 37 -22.01 -0.46 0.16
C GLU A 37 -21.22 -1.32 -0.82
N THR A 38 -20.82 -0.76 -1.96
CA THR A 38 -19.99 -1.47 -2.94
C THR A 38 -18.54 -1.54 -2.46
N LEU A 39 -18.06 -0.50 -1.77
CA LEU A 39 -16.71 -0.45 -1.21
C LEU A 39 -16.51 -1.54 -0.14
N ILE A 40 -17.50 -1.73 0.73
CA ILE A 40 -17.45 -2.75 1.80
C ILE A 40 -17.35 -4.18 1.24
N LYS A 41 -17.92 -4.44 0.06
CA LYS A 41 -17.92 -5.77 -0.57
C LYS A 41 -16.59 -6.15 -1.22
N LYS A 42 -15.68 -5.20 -1.44
CA LYS A 42 -14.39 -5.44 -2.10
C LYS A 42 -13.38 -6.06 -1.14
N ASP A 43 -12.32 -6.66 -1.69
CA ASP A 43 -11.22 -7.17 -0.87
C ASP A 43 -10.37 -6.01 -0.33
N PRO A 44 -10.35 -5.79 1.00
CA PRO A 44 -9.62 -4.68 1.60
C PRO A 44 -8.11 -4.72 1.32
N LEU A 45 -7.53 -5.91 1.14
CA LEU A 45 -6.09 -6.05 0.93
C LEU A 45 -5.66 -5.63 -0.48
N GLU A 46 -6.49 -5.90 -1.50
CA GLU A 46 -6.20 -5.44 -2.87
C GLU A 46 -6.38 -3.93 -3.01
N GLU A 47 -7.36 -3.34 -2.33
CA GLU A 47 -7.47 -1.88 -2.29
C GLU A 47 -6.29 -1.25 -1.55
N ALA A 48 -5.93 -1.77 -0.37
CA ALA A 48 -4.81 -1.28 0.43
C ALA A 48 -3.50 -1.28 -0.37
N LYS A 49 -3.25 -2.30 -1.21
CA LYS A 49 -2.08 -2.33 -2.09
C LYS A 49 -2.02 -1.09 -2.98
N THR A 50 -3.14 -0.67 -3.54
CA THR A 50 -3.20 0.48 -4.46
C THR A 50 -2.82 1.76 -3.73
N PHE A 51 -3.38 2.00 -2.55
CA PHE A 51 -3.02 3.16 -1.71
C PHE A 51 -1.55 3.15 -1.32
N VAL A 52 -1.05 2.00 -0.86
CA VAL A 52 0.36 1.87 -0.47
C VAL A 52 1.28 2.08 -1.68
N ALA A 53 0.94 1.57 -2.86
CA ALA A 53 1.72 1.80 -4.07
C ALA A 53 1.80 3.31 -4.42
N VAL A 54 0.68 4.03 -4.30
CA VAL A 54 0.65 5.49 -4.48
C VAL A 54 1.54 6.18 -3.45
N LEU A 55 1.47 5.78 -2.18
CA LEU A 55 2.32 6.33 -1.12
C LEU A 55 3.80 6.03 -1.37
N ALA A 56 4.15 4.81 -1.77
CA ALA A 56 5.53 4.42 -2.05
C ALA A 56 6.13 5.23 -3.21
N ASN A 57 5.32 5.62 -4.19
CA ASN A 57 5.75 6.43 -5.33
C ASN A 57 5.87 7.92 -4.98
N ASN A 58 4.93 8.46 -4.20
CA ASN A 58 4.86 9.91 -3.95
C ASN A 58 5.53 10.35 -2.63
N ALA A 59 5.64 9.44 -1.66
CA ALA A 59 6.21 9.69 -0.34
C ALA A 59 7.30 8.67 0.06
N PRO A 60 8.28 8.34 -0.82
CA PRO A 60 9.28 7.31 -0.53
C PRO A 60 10.24 7.67 0.61
N LYS A 61 10.28 8.93 1.05
CA LYS A 61 11.16 9.39 2.15
C LYS A 61 10.53 9.28 3.53
N ARG A 62 9.25 8.90 3.63
CA ARG A 62 8.56 8.71 4.91
C ARG A 62 8.66 7.26 5.35
N ILE A 63 9.16 7.02 6.57
CA ILE A 63 9.26 5.66 7.11
C ILE A 63 7.88 4.98 7.22
N SER A 64 6.85 5.72 7.64
CA SER A 64 5.49 5.20 7.79
C SER A 64 4.91 4.60 6.50
N THR A 65 5.30 5.11 5.33
CA THR A 65 4.93 4.54 4.04
C THR A 65 5.46 3.12 3.86
N TRP A 66 6.71 2.89 4.24
CA TRP A 66 7.34 1.57 4.13
C TRP A 66 6.87 0.62 5.23
N ILE A 67 6.58 1.11 6.44
CA ILE A 67 5.93 0.32 7.49
C ILE A 67 4.54 -0.16 7.02
N LEU A 68 3.74 0.72 6.43
CA LEU A 68 2.43 0.33 5.88
C LEU A 68 2.58 -0.65 4.70
N GLN A 69 3.60 -0.46 3.85
CA GLN A 69 3.92 -1.41 2.78
C GLN A 69 4.27 -2.79 3.32
N TYR A 70 5.02 -2.87 4.42
CA TYR A 70 5.30 -4.12 5.10
C TYR A 70 3.99 -4.79 5.58
N ASP A 71 3.17 -4.07 6.33
CA ASP A 71 1.95 -4.59 6.95
C ASP A 71 0.94 -5.13 5.90
N VAL A 72 0.80 -4.46 4.75
CA VAL A 72 -0.05 -4.94 3.65
C VAL A 72 0.59 -6.14 2.93
N SER A 73 1.90 -6.12 2.72
CA SER A 73 2.61 -7.17 1.97
C SER A 73 2.65 -8.49 2.74
N ILE A 74 2.86 -8.47 4.05
CA ILE A 74 2.91 -9.67 4.88
C ILE A 74 1.53 -10.36 4.94
N ARG A 75 0.45 -9.58 5.07
CA ARG A 75 -0.95 -10.09 5.04
C ARG A 75 -1.31 -10.70 3.70
N ARG A 76 -0.78 -10.16 2.60
CA ARG A 76 -0.93 -10.70 1.23
C ARG A 76 0.05 -11.83 0.90
N LYS A 77 0.84 -12.29 1.87
CA LYS A 77 1.86 -13.34 1.70
C LYS A 77 2.92 -12.99 0.63
N LYS A 78 3.17 -11.70 0.40
CA LYS A 78 4.20 -11.20 -0.53
C LYS A 78 5.49 -10.90 0.21
N LEU A 79 6.20 -11.95 0.62
CA LEU A 79 7.37 -11.86 1.51
C LEU A 79 8.51 -10.98 0.98
N LEU A 80 8.86 -11.11 -0.30
CA LEU A 80 9.92 -10.28 -0.90
C LEU A 80 9.57 -8.79 -0.91
N LEU A 81 8.29 -8.46 -1.05
CA LEU A 81 7.84 -7.08 -1.02
C LEU A 81 7.88 -6.52 0.40
N ALA A 82 7.52 -7.36 1.39
CA ALA A 82 7.67 -7.04 2.80
C ALA A 82 9.15 -6.81 3.17
N LEU A 83 10.05 -7.70 2.72
CA LEU A 83 11.48 -7.59 2.93
C LEU A 83 12.06 -6.29 2.33
N LYS A 84 11.70 -5.99 1.08
CA LYS A 84 12.09 -4.73 0.42
C LYS A 84 11.64 -3.51 1.23
N ALA A 85 10.44 -3.55 1.81
CA ALA A 85 9.94 -2.46 2.63
C ALA A 85 10.76 -2.27 3.90
N LEU A 86 11.12 -3.36 4.60
CA LEU A 86 11.98 -3.31 5.80
C LEU A 86 13.37 -2.75 5.51
N VAL A 87 14.01 -3.20 4.42
CA VAL A 87 15.33 -2.70 4.01
C VAL A 87 15.27 -1.19 3.73
N LYS A 88 14.22 -0.73 3.08
CA LYS A 88 14.02 0.70 2.83
C LYS A 88 13.72 1.50 4.10
N SER A 89 12.90 0.97 5.00
CA SER A 89 12.67 1.59 6.31
C SER A 89 13.96 1.73 7.10
N LYS A 90 14.78 0.66 7.17
CA LYS A 90 16.08 0.66 7.86
C LYS A 90 17.05 1.69 7.28
N ALA A 91 17.03 1.89 5.97
CA ALA A 91 17.84 2.91 5.31
C ALA A 91 17.38 4.35 5.59
N LEU A 92 16.11 4.56 5.97
CA LEU A 92 15.59 5.89 6.32
C LEU A 92 15.80 6.21 7.80
N ASP A 93 15.41 5.29 8.68
CA ASP A 93 15.54 5.45 10.12
C ASP A 93 15.65 4.07 10.78
N ALA A 94 16.88 3.71 11.14
CA ALA A 94 17.19 2.45 11.80
C ALA A 94 16.83 2.44 13.31
N GLY A 95 16.60 3.61 13.91
CA GLY A 95 16.28 3.76 15.34
C GLY A 95 14.78 3.70 15.64
N ASN A 96 13.94 3.52 14.62
CA ASN A 96 12.50 3.52 14.77
C ASN A 96 11.98 2.24 15.49
N ASP A 97 11.12 2.44 16.48
CA ASP A 97 10.51 1.40 17.31
C ASP A 97 9.52 0.50 16.54
N GLU A 98 8.72 1.11 15.65
CA GLU A 98 7.83 0.35 14.77
C GLU A 98 8.64 -0.56 13.84
N LEU A 99 9.74 -0.04 13.26
CA LEU A 99 10.64 -0.83 12.41
C LEU A 99 11.19 -2.04 13.15
N PHE A 100 11.72 -1.86 14.36
CA PHE A 100 12.25 -2.95 15.17
C PHE A 100 11.20 -4.06 15.38
N THR A 101 9.98 -3.66 15.76
CA THR A 101 8.86 -4.60 15.97
C THR A 101 8.54 -5.38 14.69
N ARG A 102 8.58 -4.72 13.54
CA ARG A 102 8.30 -5.33 12.23
C ARG A 102 9.42 -6.25 11.74
N ILE A 103 10.68 -5.96 12.07
CA ILE A 103 11.81 -6.86 11.79
C ILE A 103 11.66 -8.16 12.59
N VAL A 104 11.31 -8.05 13.88
CA VAL A 104 11.05 -9.22 14.73
C VAL A 104 9.86 -10.04 14.20
N ASP A 105 8.77 -9.36 13.84
CA ASP A 105 7.58 -9.99 13.26
C ASP A 105 7.91 -10.75 11.95
N PHE A 106 8.71 -10.13 11.08
CA PHE A 106 9.14 -10.76 9.84
C PHE A 106 10.07 -11.95 10.07
N ALA A 107 10.99 -11.87 11.04
CA ALA A 107 11.86 -12.99 11.37
C ALA A 107 11.07 -14.19 11.91
N GLN A 108 9.91 -13.97 12.54
CA GLN A 108 9.05 -15.03 13.05
C GLN A 108 8.11 -15.60 11.97
N LYS A 109 7.53 -14.74 11.11
CA LYS A 109 6.49 -15.12 10.16
C LYS A 109 6.99 -15.33 8.72
N GLY A 110 8.16 -14.77 8.39
CA GLY A 110 8.72 -14.65 7.05
C GLY A 110 9.46 -15.89 6.57
N SER A 111 8.82 -17.06 6.64
CA SER A 111 9.38 -18.27 6.04
C SER A 111 8.95 -18.39 4.57
N PRO A 112 9.88 -18.52 3.61
CA PRO A 112 9.52 -18.75 2.22
C PRO A 112 8.77 -20.08 2.07
N SER A 113 7.80 -20.14 1.16
CA SER A 113 7.09 -21.41 0.85
C SER A 113 8.09 -22.46 0.33
N GLU A 114 7.83 -23.73 0.62
CA GLU A 114 8.63 -24.86 0.13
C GLU A 114 8.76 -24.87 -1.39
N ASP A 115 7.74 -24.40 -2.11
CA ASP A 115 7.70 -24.33 -3.58
C ASP A 115 8.47 -23.13 -4.17
N SER A 116 9.05 -22.27 -3.33
CA SER A 116 9.74 -21.07 -3.79
C SER A 116 11.07 -21.39 -4.48
N HIS A 117 11.42 -20.63 -5.52
CA HIS A 117 12.69 -20.77 -6.23
C HIS A 117 13.89 -20.67 -5.27
N PRO A 118 14.97 -21.48 -5.44
CA PRO A 118 16.14 -21.48 -4.55
C PRO A 118 16.76 -20.10 -4.32
N ILE A 119 16.88 -19.29 -5.38
CA ILE A 119 17.39 -17.91 -5.31
C ILE A 119 16.55 -17.04 -4.36
N VAL A 120 15.23 -17.21 -4.35
CA VAL A 120 14.34 -16.46 -3.45
C VAL A 120 14.59 -16.88 -2.01
N LYS A 121 14.77 -18.18 -1.75
CA LYS A 121 15.09 -18.70 -0.41
C LYS A 121 16.45 -18.17 0.07
N GLU A 122 17.45 -18.12 -0.81
CA GLU A 122 18.78 -17.59 -0.51
C GLU A 122 18.72 -16.09 -0.21
N LEU A 123 18.09 -15.29 -1.08
CA LEU A 123 17.93 -13.84 -0.89
C LEU A 123 17.17 -13.54 0.41
N MET A 124 16.09 -14.26 0.67
CA MET A 124 15.35 -14.13 1.93
C MET A 124 16.26 -14.39 3.13
N ARG A 125 17.09 -15.43 3.08
CA ARG A 125 18.02 -15.77 4.16
C ARG A 125 19.09 -14.69 4.36
N SER A 126 19.73 -14.24 3.29
CA SER A 126 20.82 -13.25 3.35
C SER A 126 20.32 -11.90 3.86
N GLU A 127 19.22 -11.40 3.30
CA GLU A 127 18.66 -10.10 3.67
C GLU A 127 18.05 -10.12 5.08
N THR A 128 17.41 -11.22 5.50
CA THR A 128 16.92 -11.35 6.88
C THR A 128 18.08 -11.33 7.87
N ALA A 129 19.20 -11.98 7.55
CA ALA A 129 20.41 -11.91 8.37
C ALA A 129 20.98 -10.49 8.42
N ALA A 130 20.98 -9.76 7.30
CA ALA A 130 21.41 -8.36 7.26
C ALA A 130 20.49 -7.42 8.06
N LEU A 131 19.17 -7.69 8.07
CA LEU A 131 18.22 -6.94 8.90
C LEU A 131 18.49 -7.12 10.39
N LEU A 132 18.87 -8.33 10.82
CA LEU A 132 19.22 -8.67 12.20
C LEU A 132 20.70 -8.36 12.55
N ASP A 133 21.42 -7.62 11.70
CA ASP A 133 22.84 -7.30 11.87
C ASP A 133 23.74 -8.54 12.07
N GLY A 134 23.37 -9.64 11.41
CA GLY A 134 24.04 -10.95 11.54
C GLY A 134 23.81 -11.66 12.86
N LYS A 135 22.97 -11.11 13.75
CA LYS A 135 22.65 -11.67 15.06
C LYS A 135 21.48 -12.66 14.94
N ASN A 136 21.43 -13.60 15.89
CA ASN A 136 20.23 -14.40 16.08
C ASN A 136 19.11 -13.51 16.63
N LEU A 137 17.84 -13.78 16.28
CA LEU A 137 16.67 -13.04 16.75
C LEU A 137 16.68 -12.82 18.28
N LEU A 138 17.01 -13.85 19.06
CA LEU A 138 17.02 -13.76 20.52
C LEU A 138 18.13 -12.83 21.04
N LYS A 139 19.27 -12.80 20.35
CA LYS A 139 20.37 -11.89 20.67
C LYS A 139 20.04 -10.47 20.24
N PHE A 140 19.47 -10.30 19.05
CA PHE A 140 19.02 -9.00 18.54
C PHE A 140 18.04 -8.31 19.51
N VAL A 141 17.07 -9.07 20.05
CA VAL A 141 16.11 -8.54 21.03
C VAL A 141 16.74 -8.26 22.38
N LYS A 142 17.65 -9.12 22.85
CA LYS A 142 18.37 -8.89 24.11
C LYS A 142 19.24 -7.65 24.06
N ASP A 143 20.04 -7.51 23.00
CA ASP A 143 20.93 -6.36 22.80
C ASP A 143 20.11 -5.06 22.79
N ALA A 144 19.00 -5.00 22.04
CA ALA A 144 18.12 -3.83 22.02
C ALA A 144 17.52 -3.50 23.40
N ARG A 145 17.15 -4.54 24.18
CA ARG A 145 16.64 -4.36 25.55
C ARG A 145 17.73 -3.85 26.49
N ASP A 146 18.95 -4.36 26.37
CA ASP A 146 20.06 -3.93 27.22
C ASP A 146 20.51 -2.50 26.88
N ASP A 147 20.48 -2.12 25.60
CA ASP A 147 20.72 -0.74 25.13
C ASP A 147 19.67 0.24 25.69
N MET A 148 18.38 -0.12 25.65
CA MET A 148 17.32 0.70 26.26
C MET A 148 17.48 0.86 27.77
N VAL A 149 17.92 -0.19 28.47
CA VAL A 149 18.18 -0.14 29.92
C VAL A 149 19.38 0.75 30.23
N ALA A 150 20.43 0.73 29.39
CA ALA A 150 21.60 1.58 29.56
C ALA A 150 21.25 3.07 29.40
N ASP A 151 20.42 3.42 28.41
CA ASP A 151 20.02 4.81 28.13
C ASP A 151 19.16 5.41 29.26
N VAL A 152 18.31 4.60 29.89
CA VAL A 152 17.52 5.00 31.07
C VAL A 152 18.38 5.24 32.32
N LEU A 153 19.58 4.66 32.37
CA LEU A 153 20.50 4.73 33.51
C LEU A 153 21.56 5.83 33.39
N THR A 154 21.58 6.57 32.28
CA THR A 154 22.41 7.77 32.09
C THR A 154 21.59 9.04 32.34
N PRO A 155 21.84 9.79 33.44
CA PRO A 155 21.12 11.02 33.77
C PRO A 155 21.49 12.22 32.88
#